data_AF-A0A6V8PI97-F1
#
_entry.id   AF-A0A6V8PI97-F1
#
_cell.length_a   1.000
_cell.length_b   1.000
_cell.length_c   1.000
_cell.angle_alpha   90.00
_cell.angle_beta   90.00
_cell.angle_gamma   90.00
#
_symmetry.space_group_name_H-M   'P 1'
#
loop_
_entity.id
_entity.type
_entity.pdbx_description
1 polymer ?
#
loop_
_entity_poly.entity_id
_entity_poly.type
_entity_poly.pdbx_seq_one_letter_code
_entity_poly.pdbx_strand_id
1 'polypeptide(L)'
;MENFYAEILELEKEGKNGIWARFLKNAFAPMTAGKFDFAVGNPPWIRWGYLSQEYRKATLPLWQNYGLFSLKGHAARLGGGEKDFSMLFTYAASDYYVRDGGKLGFLITQEVFKSKGAGEGFRRFRLGETGKPLKVLKAHDL
;
A
#
# COMPACT_ATOMS: atom_id res chain seq x y z
N MET A 1 -2.57 2.41 24.96
CA MET A 1 -2.75 3.87 24.74
C MET A 1 -1.92 4.68 25.72
N GLU A 2 -1.77 4.27 26.98
CA GLU A 2 -0.92 4.97 27.96
C GLU A 2 0.54 5.14 27.52
N ASN A 3 1.17 4.11 26.93
CA ASN A 3 2.56 4.23 26.45
C ASN A 3 2.75 5.26 25.33
N PHE A 4 1.81 5.36 24.38
CA PHE A 4 1.91 6.31 23.26
C PHE A 4 1.76 7.76 23.73
N TYR A 5 0.88 8.00 24.70
CA TYR A 5 0.75 9.32 25.33
C TYR A 5 2.03 9.70 26.10
N ALA A 6 2.62 8.76 26.84
CA ALA A 6 3.86 8.98 27.56
C ALA A 6 5.04 9.32 26.62
N GLU A 7 5.18 8.59 25.51
CA GLU A 7 6.18 8.85 24.48
C GLU A 7 6.02 10.24 23.83
N ILE A 8 4.77 10.64 23.52
CA ILE A 8 4.48 11.98 22.98
C ILE A 8 4.81 13.07 24.00
N LEU A 9 4.42 12.86 25.26
CA LEU A 9 4.67 13.82 26.34
C LEU A 9 6.18 14.01 26.59
N GLU A 10 6.97 12.95 26.45
CA GLU A 10 8.44 13.01 26.56
C GLU A 10 9.05 13.81 25.40
N LEU A 11 8.61 13.56 24.15
CA LEU A 11 9.04 14.33 22.98
C LEU A 11 8.68 15.82 23.07
N GLU A 12 7.54 16.15 23.69
CA GLU A 12 7.14 17.53 23.95
C GLU A 12 8.01 18.19 25.03
N LYS A 13 8.28 17.47 26.14
CA LYS A 13 9.18 17.92 27.22
C LYS A 13 10.62 18.13 26.76
N GLU A 14 11.10 17.34 25.80
CA GLU A 14 12.42 17.48 25.19
C GLU A 14 12.56 18.72 24.28
N GLY A 15 11.50 19.50 24.07
CA GLY A 15 11.55 20.73 23.27
C GLY A 15 11.79 20.49 21.78
N LYS A 16 11.62 19.25 21.29
CA LYS A 16 11.71 18.95 19.86
C LYS A 16 10.59 19.70 19.14
N ASN A 17 10.95 20.45 18.10
CA ASN A 17 10.27 21.56 17.39
C ASN A 17 8.77 21.43 16.99
N GLY A 18 7.94 20.60 17.63
CA GLY A 18 6.52 20.38 17.35
C GLY A 18 6.23 19.68 16.01
N ILE A 19 7.26 19.39 15.21
CA ILE A 19 7.15 18.80 13.88
C ILE A 19 6.52 17.39 13.95
N TRP A 20 6.81 16.63 15.01
CA TRP A 20 6.23 15.30 15.23
C TRP A 20 4.69 15.37 15.36
N ALA A 21 4.13 16.42 15.97
CA ALA A 21 2.69 16.57 16.11
C ALA A 21 2.03 16.77 14.74
N ARG A 22 2.69 17.50 13.84
CA ARG A 22 2.24 17.66 12.45
C ARG A 22 2.34 16.35 11.67
N PHE A 23 3.39 15.56 11.85
CA PHE A 23 3.51 14.24 11.23
C PHE A 23 2.41 13.28 11.71
N LEU A 24 2.19 13.21 13.02
CA LEU A 24 1.12 12.38 13.60
C LEU A 24 -0.24 12.84 13.10
N LYS A 25 -0.54 14.14 13.18
CA LYS A 25 -1.79 14.71 12.66
C LYS A 25 -2.01 14.31 11.21
N ASN A 26 -1.00 14.43 10.36
CA ASN A 26 -1.12 14.09 8.94
C ASN A 26 -1.22 12.58 8.69
N ALA A 27 -0.56 11.74 9.49
CA ALA A 27 -0.67 10.29 9.39
C ALA A 27 -2.07 9.79 9.76
N PHE A 28 -2.72 10.44 10.74
CA PHE A 28 -4.07 10.09 11.19
C PHE A 28 -5.19 10.84 10.48
N ALA A 29 -4.93 11.98 9.85
CA ALA A 29 -5.95 12.78 9.16
C ALA A 29 -6.76 11.99 8.12
N PRO A 30 -6.17 11.10 7.29
CA PRO A 30 -6.95 10.27 6.38
C PRO A 30 -7.90 9.31 7.09
N MET A 31 -7.54 8.82 8.28
CA MET A 31 -8.39 7.90 9.04
C MET A 31 -9.62 8.60 9.62
N THR A 32 -9.54 9.90 9.90
CA THR A 32 -10.65 10.68 10.46
C THR A 32 -11.49 11.39 9.40
N ALA A 33 -10.92 11.66 8.22
CA ALA A 33 -11.61 12.33 7.11
C ALA A 33 -12.49 11.40 6.25
N GLY A 34 -12.39 10.08 6.43
CA GLY A 34 -13.17 9.10 5.67
C GLY A 34 -12.60 8.87 4.26
N LYS A 35 -13.49 8.58 3.30
CA LYS A 35 -13.12 8.30 1.90
C LYS A 35 -13.26 9.53 1.02
N PHE A 36 -12.39 9.62 0.02
CA PHE A 36 -12.25 10.76 -0.89
C PHE A 36 -12.75 10.43 -2.31
N ASP A 37 -13.16 11.46 -3.04
CA ASP A 37 -13.43 11.39 -4.48
C ASP A 37 -12.17 11.10 -5.30
N PHE A 38 -11.03 11.65 -4.87
CA PHE A 38 -9.74 11.55 -5.54
C PHE A 38 -8.64 11.27 -4.53
N ALA A 39 -7.78 10.31 -4.84
CA ALA A 39 -6.51 10.10 -4.15
C ALA A 39 -5.38 10.08 -5.17
N VAL A 40 -4.33 10.86 -4.92
CA VAL A 40 -3.15 10.96 -5.77
C VAL A 40 -1.89 10.78 -4.95
N GLY A 41 -0.86 10.19 -5.54
CA GLY A 41 0.36 9.91 -4.80
C GLY A 41 1.45 9.19 -5.59
N ASN A 42 2.60 9.07 -4.95
CA ASN A 42 3.74 8.30 -5.43
C ASN A 42 4.03 7.20 -4.39
N PRO A 43 3.43 6.00 -4.53
CA PRO A 43 3.69 4.90 -3.61
C PRO A 43 5.18 4.54 -3.58
N PRO A 44 5.69 4.02 -2.45
CA PRO A 44 7.10 3.62 -2.35
C PRO A 44 7.42 2.42 -3.25
N TRP A 45 8.53 2.50 -3.97
CA TRP A 45 9.01 1.45 -4.90
C TRP A 45 10.06 0.61 -4.21
N ILE A 46 9.59 -0.35 -3.42
CA ILE A 46 10.46 -1.23 -2.63
C ILE A 46 10.14 -2.66 -3.03
N ARG A 47 11.15 -3.41 -3.45
CA ARG A 47 10.95 -4.81 -3.75
C ARG A 47 10.78 -5.62 -2.47
N TRP A 48 9.94 -6.64 -2.53
CA TRP A 48 9.55 -7.46 -1.40
C TRP A 48 10.75 -8.04 -0.63
N GLY A 49 11.82 -8.45 -1.32
CA GLY A 49 13.02 -9.00 -0.68
C GLY A 49 13.80 -7.99 0.16
N TYR A 50 13.66 -6.70 -0.13
CA TYR A 50 14.31 -5.61 0.62
C TYR A 50 13.50 -5.13 1.85
N LEU A 51 12.28 -5.62 2.05
CA LEU A 51 11.50 -5.30 3.23
C LEU A 51 12.01 -6.08 4.45
N SER A 52 12.02 -5.42 5.61
CA SER A 52 12.36 -6.07 6.87
C SER A 52 11.44 -7.28 7.12
N GLN A 53 11.91 -8.25 7.91
CA GLN A 53 11.13 -9.45 8.19
C GLN A 53 9.83 -9.11 8.93
N GLU A 54 9.89 -8.17 9.86
CA GLU A 54 8.77 -7.66 10.64
C GLU A 54 7.74 -7.01 9.73
N TYR A 55 8.19 -6.18 8.79
CA TYR A 55 7.29 -5.49 7.87
C TYR A 55 6.63 -6.44 6.87
N ARG A 56 7.37 -7.42 6.36
CA ARG A 56 6.81 -8.52 5.56
C ARG A 56 5.76 -9.28 6.35
N LYS A 57 6.05 -9.66 7.60
CA LYS A 57 5.10 -10.38 8.46
C LYS A 57 3.85 -9.56 8.74
N ALA A 58 4.00 -8.28 9.05
CA ALA A 58 2.90 -7.37 9.35
C ALA A 58 1.98 -7.14 8.14
N THR A 59 2.54 -7.06 6.93
CA THR A 59 1.78 -6.79 5.71
C THR A 59 1.29 -8.05 5.01
N LEU A 60 1.88 -9.23 5.28
CA LEU A 60 1.56 -10.50 4.61
C LEU A 60 0.06 -10.81 4.49
N PRO A 61 -0.77 -10.61 5.53
CA PRO A 61 -2.21 -10.84 5.43
C PRO A 61 -2.87 -9.95 4.37
N LEU A 62 -2.44 -8.69 4.24
CA LEU A 62 -2.99 -7.78 3.22
C LEU A 62 -2.65 -8.25 1.81
N TRP A 63 -1.42 -8.70 1.57
CA TRP A 63 -1.02 -9.27 0.28
C TRP A 63 -1.88 -10.47 -0.13
N GLN A 64 -2.21 -11.32 0.84
CA GLN A 64 -3.07 -12.49 0.65
C GLN A 64 -4.53 -12.08 0.40
N ASN A 65 -5.08 -11.22 1.26
CA ASN A 65 -6.46 -10.74 1.16
C ASN A 65 -6.73 -10.02 -0.16
N TYR A 66 -5.76 -9.23 -0.63
CA TYR A 66 -5.83 -8.55 -1.91
C TYR A 66 -5.53 -9.45 -3.11
N GLY A 67 -5.15 -10.71 -2.89
CA GLY A 67 -4.81 -11.67 -3.95
C GLY A 67 -3.64 -11.19 -4.81
N LEU A 68 -2.65 -10.56 -4.18
CA LEU A 68 -1.43 -10.08 -4.86
C LEU A 68 -0.39 -11.20 -5.02
N PHE A 69 -0.53 -12.30 -4.28
CA PHE A 69 0.18 -13.54 -4.55
C PHE A 69 -0.58 -14.38 -5.59
N SER A 70 -0.12 -14.37 -6.84
CA SER A 70 -0.72 -15.17 -7.92
C SER A 70 -0.26 -16.64 -7.92
N LEU A 71 0.90 -16.94 -7.33
CA LEU A 71 1.49 -18.27 -7.36
C LEU A 71 1.22 -19.03 -6.05
N LYS A 72 0.76 -20.27 -6.18
CA LYS A 72 0.59 -21.23 -5.08
C LYS A 72 1.63 -22.35 -5.19
N GLY A 73 1.97 -22.98 -4.07
CA GLY A 73 2.80 -24.19 -4.04
C GLY A 73 4.23 -24.00 -4.53
N HIS A 74 4.76 -24.98 -5.28
CA HIS A 74 6.16 -25.03 -5.73
C HIS A 74 6.57 -23.83 -6.60
N ALA A 75 5.65 -23.23 -7.36
CA ALA A 75 5.92 -22.07 -8.22
C ALA A 75 6.20 -20.79 -7.42
N ALA A 76 5.62 -20.63 -6.22
CA ALA A 76 5.95 -19.53 -5.31
C ALA A 76 7.38 -19.66 -4.75
N ARG A 77 7.88 -20.91 -4.63
CA ARG A 77 9.19 -21.25 -4.06
C ARG A 77 10.33 -21.14 -5.08
N LEU A 78 10.03 -21.18 -6.38
CA LEU A 78 11.00 -21.27 -7.49
C LEU A 78 11.19 -19.98 -8.31
N GLY A 79 10.51 -18.88 -7.99
CA GLY A 79 10.78 -17.60 -8.67
C GLY A 79 9.57 -16.95 -9.34
N GLY A 80 8.46 -16.81 -8.61
CA GLY A 80 7.58 -15.68 -8.89
C GLY A 80 8.39 -14.41 -8.73
N GLY A 81 8.54 -13.61 -9.80
CA GLY A 81 9.38 -12.42 -9.78
C GLY A 81 9.12 -11.54 -8.54
N GLU A 82 10.14 -10.76 -8.18
CA GLU A 82 10.12 -9.98 -6.96
C GLU A 82 8.99 -8.93 -7.00
N LYS A 83 8.09 -8.98 -6.02
CA LYS A 83 6.91 -8.10 -5.98
C LYS A 83 7.30 -6.71 -5.54
N ASP A 84 6.67 -5.70 -6.12
CA ASP A 84 6.87 -4.31 -5.74
C ASP A 84 5.82 -3.88 -4.71
N PHE A 85 6.26 -3.27 -3.60
CA PHE A 85 5.38 -2.81 -2.53
C PHE A 85 4.34 -1.78 -2.98
N SER A 86 4.63 -1.03 -4.06
CA SER A 86 3.66 -0.12 -4.67
C SER A 86 2.38 -0.82 -5.14
N MET A 87 2.43 -2.12 -5.45
CA MET A 87 1.24 -2.92 -5.76
C MET A 87 0.29 -2.99 -4.57
N LEU A 88 0.82 -3.37 -3.40
CA LEU A 88 0.04 -3.43 -2.17
C LEU A 88 -0.47 -2.04 -1.79
N PHE A 89 0.39 -1.02 -1.87
CA PHE A 89 0.03 0.33 -1.53
C PHE A 89 -1.11 0.86 -2.42
N THR A 90 -1.08 0.55 -3.71
CA THR A 90 -2.15 0.91 -4.66
C THR A 90 -3.49 0.31 -4.27
N TYR A 91 -3.52 -1.00 -3.99
CA TYR A 91 -4.75 -1.68 -3.62
C TYR A 91 -5.28 -1.19 -2.27
N ALA A 92 -4.43 -1.11 -1.25
CA ALA A 92 -4.80 -0.59 0.05
C ALA A 92 -5.32 0.85 -0.04
N ALA A 93 -4.63 1.74 -0.77
CA ALA A 93 -5.08 3.12 -0.92
C ALA A 93 -6.45 3.22 -1.62
N SER A 94 -6.68 2.39 -2.65
CA SER A 94 -7.98 2.35 -3.33
C SER A 94 -9.10 1.87 -2.41
N ASP A 95 -8.82 0.90 -1.53
CA ASP A 95 -9.80 0.29 -0.65
C ASP A 95 -10.13 1.19 0.55
N TYR A 96 -9.10 1.71 1.23
CA TYR A 96 -9.27 2.49 2.45
C TYR A 96 -9.62 3.95 2.19
N TYR A 97 -9.09 4.57 1.14
CA TYR A 97 -9.18 6.03 0.96
C TYR A 97 -10.07 6.48 -0.19
N VAL A 98 -10.41 5.62 -1.15
CA VAL A 98 -11.21 6.04 -2.31
C VAL A 98 -12.63 5.52 -2.18
N ARG A 99 -13.62 6.40 -2.32
CA ARG A 99 -15.03 6.01 -2.29
C ARG A 99 -15.41 5.23 -3.56
N ASP A 100 -16.56 4.58 -3.52
CA ASP A 100 -17.10 3.94 -4.73
C ASP A 100 -17.34 4.99 -5.83
N GLY A 101 -16.80 4.70 -7.03
CA GLY A 101 -16.80 5.62 -8.16
C GLY A 101 -15.73 6.73 -8.12
N GLY A 102 -14.94 6.82 -7.05
CA GLY A 102 -13.80 7.73 -6.96
C GLY A 102 -12.63 7.30 -7.85
N LYS A 103 -11.58 8.12 -7.89
CA LYS A 103 -10.41 7.91 -8.75
C LYS A 103 -9.11 7.90 -7.96
N LEU A 104 -8.26 6.93 -8.27
CA LEU A 104 -6.89 6.85 -7.78
C LEU A 104 -5.93 7.21 -8.93
N GLY A 105 -4.98 8.10 -8.69
CA GLY A 105 -3.95 8.48 -9.66
C GLY A 105 -2.55 8.35 -9.06
N PHE A 106 -1.85 7.25 -9.38
CA PHE A 106 -0.52 6.96 -8.83
C PHE A 106 0.57 6.94 -9.89
N LEU A 107 1.75 7.43 -9.49
CA LEU A 107 2.99 7.19 -10.20
C LEU A 107 3.56 5.84 -9.74
N ILE A 108 3.60 4.85 -10.62
CA ILE A 108 4.01 3.48 -10.28
C ILE A 108 5.09 2.98 -11.25
N THR A 109 5.87 1.99 -10.83
CA THR A 109 6.89 1.38 -11.66
C THR A 109 6.27 0.63 -12.85
N GLN A 110 6.92 0.66 -14.01
CA GLN A 110 6.45 -0.06 -15.20
C GLN A 110 6.44 -1.59 -14.99
N GLU A 111 7.27 -2.09 -14.07
CA GLU A 111 7.41 -3.51 -13.73
C GLU A 111 6.11 -4.18 -13.28
N VAL A 112 5.18 -3.39 -12.72
CA VAL A 112 3.87 -3.92 -12.31
C VAL A 112 3.06 -4.45 -13.50
N PHE A 113 3.31 -3.92 -14.70
CA PHE A 113 2.63 -4.34 -15.93
C PHE A 113 3.40 -5.40 -16.73
N LYS A 114 4.73 -5.50 -16.57
CA LYS A 114 5.60 -6.34 -17.43
C LYS A 114 5.94 -7.71 -16.84
N SER A 115 6.02 -7.83 -15.51
CA SER A 115 6.55 -9.03 -14.86
C SER A 115 5.60 -10.23 -14.92
N LYS A 116 6.08 -11.37 -15.46
CA LYS A 116 5.43 -12.70 -15.30
C LYS A 116 5.58 -13.17 -13.85
N GLY A 117 4.52 -13.70 -13.25
CA GLY A 117 4.49 -14.15 -11.85
C GLY A 117 4.50 -13.06 -10.75
N ALA A 118 5.19 -11.93 -10.93
CA ALA A 118 5.26 -10.87 -9.89
C ALA A 118 4.03 -9.94 -9.93
N GLY A 119 3.64 -9.47 -11.12
CA GLY A 119 2.56 -8.50 -11.31
C GLY A 119 1.20 -9.10 -11.66
N GLU A 120 1.05 -10.42 -11.78
CA GLU A 120 -0.23 -11.03 -12.19
C GLU A 120 -1.37 -10.73 -11.23
N GLY A 121 -1.13 -10.86 -9.92
CA GLY A 121 -2.13 -10.53 -8.90
C GLY A 121 -2.57 -9.06 -8.96
N PHE A 122 -1.65 -8.17 -9.29
CA PHE A 122 -1.91 -6.74 -9.49
C PHE A 122 -2.66 -6.45 -10.80
N ARG A 123 -2.36 -7.17 -11.88
CA ARG A 123 -3.04 -7.00 -13.18
C ARG A 123 -4.45 -7.59 -13.22
N ARG A 124 -4.90 -8.27 -12.16
CA ARG A 124 -6.33 -8.64 -12.01
C ARG A 124 -7.21 -7.41 -11.81
N PHE A 125 -6.65 -6.29 -11.36
CA PHE A 125 -7.35 -5.05 -11.02
C PHE A 125 -8.63 -5.34 -10.22
N ARG A 126 -8.48 -6.09 -9.12
CA ARG A 126 -9.57 -6.51 -8.26
C ARG A 126 -9.05 -6.71 -6.85
N LEU A 127 -9.77 -6.14 -5.89
CA LEU A 127 -9.44 -6.27 -4.46
C LEU A 127 -9.76 -7.71 -4.00
N GLY A 128 -8.76 -8.58 -3.94
CA GLY A 128 -8.96 -9.98 -3.59
C GLY A 128 -9.66 -10.80 -4.67
N GLU A 129 -10.20 -11.96 -4.30
CA GLU A 129 -10.88 -12.86 -5.24
C GLU A 129 -12.30 -12.39 -5.58
N THR A 130 -13.04 -11.90 -4.57
CA THR A 130 -14.46 -11.55 -4.69
C THR A 130 -14.75 -10.05 -4.52
N GLY A 131 -13.73 -9.24 -4.20
CA GLY A 131 -13.94 -7.82 -3.96
C GLY A 131 -14.13 -7.00 -5.24
N LYS A 132 -14.21 -5.69 -5.03
CA LYS A 132 -14.56 -4.72 -6.07
C LYS A 132 -13.50 -4.68 -7.18
N PRO A 133 -13.91 -4.64 -8.47
CA PRO A 133 -12.99 -4.42 -9.56
C PRO A 133 -12.49 -2.97 -9.57
N LEU A 134 -11.25 -2.77 -9.95
CA LEU A 134 -10.62 -1.49 -10.21
C LEU A 134 -10.59 -1.28 -11.73
N LYS A 135 -11.22 -0.20 -12.21
CA LYS A 135 -11.22 0.11 -13.65
C LYS A 135 -9.98 0.94 -13.98
N VAL A 136 -9.13 0.44 -14.88
CA VAL A 136 -8.06 1.24 -15.46
C VAL A 136 -8.70 2.27 -16.40
N LEU A 137 -8.64 3.55 -16.01
CA LEU A 137 -9.15 4.66 -16.84
C LEU A 137 -8.11 5.14 -17.84
N LYS A 138 -6.85 5.20 -17.40
CA LYS A 138 -5.71 5.64 -18.20
C LYS A 138 -4.43 5.09 -17.62
N ALA A 139 -3.51 4.70 -18.49
CA ALA A 139 -2.12 4.44 -18.16
C ALA A 139 -1.27 5.30 -19.09
N HIS A 140 -0.29 5.99 -18.51
CA HIS A 140 0.63 6.85 -19.22
C HIS A 140 2.02 6.23 -19.11
N ASP A 141 2.65 5.99 -20.25
CA ASP A 141 4.09 5.73 -20.37
C ASP A 141 4.78 6.90 -21.08
N LEU A 142 6.11 6.88 -21.04
CA LEU A 142 7.00 7.84 -21.71
C LEU A 142 7.24 7.42 -23.15
#